data_AF-A0A6N6RGB0-F1
#
_entry.id   AF-A0A6N6RGB0-F1
#
_cell.length_a   1.000
_cell.length_b   1.000
_cell.length_c   1.000
_cell.angle_alpha   90.00
_cell.angle_beta   90.00
_cell.angle_gamma   90.00
#
_symmetry.space_group_name_H-M   'P 1'
#
loop_
_entity.id
_entity.type
_entity.pdbx_description
1 polymer ?
#
loop_
_entity_poly.entity_id
_entity_poly.type
_entity_poly.pdbx_seq_one_letter_code
_entity_poly.pdbx_strand_id
1 'polypeptide(L)'
;MKFSALLVFFGFLLVSCSSGSDRSNNVEAASSQNDSLLAIPTDPIEELSSGQQLALDALDTFQMNTDERGRVYSTFAGLEQPCYPPDTVFTISQAELLVAMNQFVDLHCKNMSVETRTRLAAEAVMAQEEYTLALCTDGSQELSFKNGLPLQGVWVMPYVLGRRDVVLVW
;
A
#
# COMPACT_ATOMS: atom_id res chain seq x y z
N MET A 1 -20.95 13.58 -52.52
CA MET A 1 -21.94 14.08 -51.53
C MET A 1 -21.19 14.36 -50.23
N LYS A 2 -21.40 15.54 -49.65
CA LYS A 2 -20.75 16.07 -48.44
C LYS A 2 -21.61 15.72 -47.22
N PHE A 3 -21.01 15.29 -46.11
CA PHE A 3 -21.61 15.30 -44.76
C PHE A 3 -20.46 15.56 -43.77
N SER A 4 -20.25 16.83 -43.40
CA SER A 4 -20.76 17.49 -42.18
C SER A 4 -20.03 17.05 -40.92
N ALA A 5 -19.05 17.87 -40.55
CA ALA A 5 -18.39 17.88 -39.26
C ALA A 5 -19.39 18.33 -38.17
N LEU A 6 -19.52 17.54 -37.10
CA LEU A 6 -20.23 17.94 -35.88
C LEU A 6 -19.17 18.31 -34.84
N LEU A 7 -19.05 19.62 -34.58
CA LEU A 7 -18.08 20.23 -33.69
C LEU A 7 -18.77 20.39 -32.32
N VAL A 8 -18.48 19.51 -31.36
CA VAL A 8 -19.03 19.56 -30.01
C VAL A 8 -18.10 20.42 -29.13
N PHE A 9 -18.53 21.65 -28.89
CA PHE A 9 -17.93 22.56 -27.89
C PHE A 9 -18.21 22.02 -26.48
N PHE A 10 -17.19 21.52 -25.80
CA PHE A 10 -17.26 21.18 -24.38
C PHE A 10 -16.71 22.34 -23.55
N GLY A 11 -17.61 23.25 -23.14
CA GLY A 11 -17.31 24.29 -22.18
C GLY A 11 -17.46 23.76 -20.76
N PHE A 12 -16.35 23.36 -20.13
CA PHE A 12 -16.33 23.12 -18.68
C PHE A 12 -15.93 24.41 -17.96
N LEU A 13 -16.94 24.97 -17.30
CA LEU A 13 -16.86 26.06 -16.35
C LEU A 13 -15.99 25.65 -15.15
N LEU A 14 -14.83 26.29 -15.01
CA LEU A 14 -14.03 26.24 -13.79
C LEU A 14 -14.69 27.14 -12.74
N VAL A 15 -15.49 26.54 -11.86
CA VAL A 15 -15.98 27.21 -10.64
C VAL A 15 -15.04 26.80 -9.50
N SER A 16 -14.01 27.61 -9.26
CA SER A 16 -13.21 27.53 -8.03
C SER A 16 -13.97 28.24 -6.90
N CYS A 17 -14.54 27.47 -5.98
CA CYS A 17 -15.02 27.98 -4.70
C CYS A 17 -13.83 28.20 -3.76
N SER A 18 -13.46 29.47 -3.55
CA SER A 18 -12.59 29.92 -2.46
C SER A 18 -13.46 30.54 -1.37
N SER A 19 -13.85 29.77 -0.36
CA SER A 19 -14.46 30.29 0.86
C SER A 19 -13.37 30.59 1.89
N GLY A 20 -12.76 31.78 1.75
CA GLY A 20 -11.90 32.38 2.77
C GLY A 20 -12.70 33.35 3.63
N SER A 21 -13.49 32.82 4.56
CA SER A 21 -13.90 33.58 5.75
C SER A 21 -12.98 33.11 6.87
N ASP A 22 -12.24 34.02 7.50
CA ASP A 22 -12.57 34.26 8.89
C ASP A 22 -12.04 35.57 9.44
N ARG A 23 -12.94 36.16 10.22
CA ARG A 23 -12.89 37.45 10.88
C ARG A 23 -11.83 37.47 11.98
N SER A 24 -11.14 38.60 12.02
CA SER A 24 -10.52 39.17 13.22
C SER A 24 -11.48 39.15 14.42
N ASN A 25 -10.99 38.78 15.60
CA ASN A 25 -11.21 39.55 16.83
C ASN A 25 -10.20 39.17 17.92
N ASN A 26 -9.73 40.22 18.60
CA ASN A 26 -8.76 40.23 19.67
C ASN A 26 -9.29 39.63 20.99
N VAL A 27 -8.36 38.94 21.69
CA VAL A 27 -8.05 39.00 23.13
C VAL A 27 -9.18 39.32 24.11
N GLU A 28 -9.55 38.35 24.95
CA GLU A 28 -9.71 38.58 26.40
C GLU A 28 -9.56 37.28 27.22
N ALA A 29 -9.14 37.45 28.46
CA ALA A 29 -8.40 36.51 29.27
C ALA A 29 -9.24 35.61 30.20
N ALA A 30 -8.52 34.61 30.73
CA ALA A 30 -8.74 33.92 32.01
C ALA A 30 -9.81 32.82 32.06
N SER A 31 -9.30 31.58 32.04
CA SER A 31 -9.79 30.50 32.91
C SER A 31 -8.76 29.38 32.89
N SER A 32 -7.87 29.38 33.90
CA SER A 32 -7.05 28.22 34.24
C SER A 32 -7.95 27.04 34.54
N GLN A 33 -8.09 26.12 33.59
CA GLN A 33 -8.50 24.76 33.87
C GLN A 33 -7.28 23.88 33.64
N ASN A 34 -7.02 23.04 34.64
CA ASN A 34 -5.90 22.12 34.70
C ASN A 34 -5.95 21.15 33.52
N ASP A 35 -5.29 21.50 32.41
CA ASP A 35 -4.88 20.54 31.40
C ASP A 35 -3.75 19.69 32.00
N SER A 36 -4.15 18.70 32.82
CA SER A 36 -3.41 17.43 32.80
C SER A 36 -3.67 16.80 31.44
N LEU A 37 -3.02 17.35 30.43
CA LEU A 37 -2.70 16.66 29.19
C LEU A 37 -1.94 15.41 29.64
N LEU A 38 -2.66 14.30 29.72
CA LEU A 38 -2.05 12.98 29.70
C LEU A 38 -1.09 13.01 28.52
N ALA A 39 0.21 13.09 28.81
CA ALA A 39 1.23 12.92 27.81
C ALA A 39 0.98 11.52 27.24
N ILE A 40 0.28 11.46 26.09
CA ILE A 40 0.15 10.24 25.31
C ILE A 40 1.60 9.80 25.14
N PRO A 41 2.01 8.62 25.63
CA PRO A 41 3.34 8.12 25.39
C PRO A 41 3.51 8.04 23.88
N THR A 42 4.17 9.03 23.31
CA THR A 42 4.66 8.98 21.95
C THR A 42 5.88 8.09 22.04
N ASP A 43 5.65 6.77 21.98
CA ASP A 43 6.76 5.85 21.78
C ASP A 43 7.54 6.37 20.56
N PRO A 44 8.86 6.57 20.71
CA PRO A 44 9.65 7.12 19.63
C PRO A 44 9.54 6.17 18.44
N ILE A 45 9.14 6.71 17.29
CA ILE A 45 9.13 5.97 16.04
C ILE A 45 10.56 5.46 15.80
N GLU A 46 10.74 4.15 15.81
CA GLU A 46 12.05 3.53 15.63
C GLU A 46 12.64 3.93 14.28
N GLU A 47 13.88 4.40 14.29
CA GLU A 47 14.58 4.79 13.06
C GLU A 47 14.79 3.57 12.18
N LEU A 48 14.47 3.69 10.88
CA LEU A 48 14.65 2.60 9.94
C LEU A 48 16.13 2.38 9.64
N SER A 49 16.54 1.12 9.63
CA SER A 49 17.83 0.75 9.05
C SER A 49 17.84 1.05 7.54
N SER A 50 19.05 1.14 6.96
CA SER A 50 19.21 1.34 5.51
C SER A 50 18.51 0.24 4.70
N GLY A 51 18.53 -1.02 5.17
CA GLY A 51 17.88 -2.14 4.47
C GLY A 51 16.35 -2.02 4.48
N GLN A 52 15.78 -1.60 5.61
CA GLN A 52 14.35 -1.35 5.74
C GLN A 52 13.89 -0.19 4.87
N GLN A 53 14.66 0.91 4.83
CA GLN A 53 14.34 2.03 3.94
C GLN A 53 14.36 1.61 2.47
N LEU A 54 15.38 0.85 2.04
CA LEU A 54 15.45 0.31 0.68
C LEU A 54 14.27 -0.61 0.36
N ALA A 55 13.83 -1.42 1.32
CA ALA A 55 12.65 -2.26 1.16
C ALA A 55 11.39 -1.42 0.92
N LEU A 56 11.23 -0.33 1.67
CA LEU A 56 10.09 0.55 1.48
C LEU A 56 10.11 1.26 0.13
N ASP A 57 11.29 1.75 -0.29
CA ASP A 57 11.48 2.41 -1.59
C ASP A 57 11.25 1.44 -2.77
N ALA A 58 11.66 0.18 -2.63
CA ALA A 58 11.45 -0.85 -3.65
C ALA A 58 9.96 -1.20 -3.82
N LEU A 59 9.22 -1.30 -2.71
CA LEU A 59 7.77 -1.50 -2.73
C LEU A 59 7.04 -0.30 -3.36
N ASP A 60 7.45 0.93 -3.06
CA ASP A 60 6.90 2.14 -3.68
C ASP A 60 7.19 2.17 -5.19
N THR A 61 8.39 1.71 -5.57
CA THR A 61 8.76 1.55 -6.97
C THR A 61 7.84 0.54 -7.66
N PHE A 62 7.56 -0.62 -7.05
CA PHE A 62 6.63 -1.60 -7.61
C PHE A 62 5.22 -1.04 -7.78
N GLN A 63 4.69 -0.34 -6.78
CA GLN A 63 3.36 0.28 -6.85
C GLN A 63 3.19 1.20 -8.08
N MET A 64 4.28 1.82 -8.54
CA MET A 64 4.27 2.73 -9.68
C MET A 64 4.63 2.08 -11.02
N ASN A 65 5.18 0.86 -11.03
CA ASN A 65 5.79 0.24 -12.21
C ASN A 65 5.26 -1.17 -12.55
N THR A 66 4.16 -1.62 -11.93
CA THR A 66 3.43 -2.79 -12.42
C THR A 66 2.79 -2.51 -13.78
N ASP A 67 2.67 -3.53 -14.62
CA ASP A 67 2.06 -3.46 -15.95
C ASP A 67 0.59 -3.03 -15.87
N GLU A 68 -0.11 -3.47 -14.82
CA GLU A 68 -1.47 -3.07 -14.47
C GLU A 68 -1.47 -2.30 -13.14
N ARG A 69 -2.29 -1.24 -13.06
CA ARG A 69 -2.40 -0.43 -11.84
C ARG A 69 -3.07 -1.22 -10.72
N GLY A 70 -2.64 -0.98 -9.48
CA GLY A 70 -3.26 -1.56 -8.29
C GLY A 70 -2.90 -3.03 -8.05
N ARG A 71 -1.87 -3.55 -8.73
CA ARG A 71 -1.32 -4.89 -8.47
C ARG A 71 -0.48 -4.94 -7.19
N VAL A 72 0.20 -3.85 -6.87
CA VAL A 72 0.87 -3.64 -5.58
C VAL A 72 0.47 -2.28 -5.06
N TYR A 73 0.09 -2.19 -3.79
CA TYR A 73 -0.08 -0.90 -3.13
C TYR A 73 0.10 -1.00 -1.63
N SER A 74 0.47 0.12 -1.01
CA SER A 74 0.53 0.24 0.45
C SER A 74 -0.60 1.09 1.02
N THR A 75 -1.05 0.78 2.23
CA THR A 75 -2.01 1.59 3.01
C THR A 75 -1.46 1.88 4.40
N PHE A 76 -2.14 2.70 5.20
CA PHE A 76 -1.77 2.82 6.62
C PHE A 76 -1.90 1.46 7.32
N ALA A 77 -1.06 1.26 8.34
CA ALA A 77 -1.02 0.02 9.10
C ALA A 77 -2.35 -0.25 9.82
N GLY A 78 -2.82 -1.49 9.76
CA GLY A 78 -4.00 -1.95 10.49
C GLY A 78 -5.32 -1.39 9.96
N LEU A 79 -5.35 -0.94 8.70
CA LEU A 79 -6.61 -0.58 8.07
C LEU A 79 -7.37 -1.85 7.69
N GLU A 80 -8.71 -1.76 7.77
CA GLU A 80 -9.56 -2.81 7.24
C GLU A 80 -9.36 -2.89 5.73
N GLN A 81 -8.71 -3.95 5.29
CA GLN A 81 -8.47 -4.21 3.87
C GLN A 81 -9.76 -4.74 3.22
N PRO A 82 -9.90 -4.62 1.89
CA PRO A 82 -11.03 -5.22 1.16
C PRO A 82 -11.24 -6.72 1.48
N CYS A 83 -10.14 -7.36 1.88
CA CYS A 83 -9.99 -8.67 2.50
C CYS A 83 -10.45 -8.90 3.94
N TYR A 84 -11.64 -8.48 4.40
CA TYR A 84 -12.08 -8.74 5.78
C TYR A 84 -13.41 -9.51 5.89
N PRO A 85 -13.47 -10.62 6.66
CA PRO A 85 -12.33 -11.35 7.24
C PRO A 85 -11.50 -12.07 6.16
N PRO A 86 -10.19 -12.31 6.39
CA PRO A 86 -9.40 -13.13 5.47
C PRO A 86 -9.81 -14.60 5.53
N ASP A 87 -9.65 -15.32 4.42
CA ASP A 87 -9.93 -16.76 4.35
C ASP A 87 -8.95 -17.56 5.21
N THR A 88 -7.69 -17.11 5.25
CA THR A 88 -6.65 -17.71 6.08
C THR A 88 -5.56 -16.70 6.40
N VAL A 89 -4.85 -16.95 7.51
CA VAL A 89 -3.71 -16.16 7.95
C VAL A 89 -2.58 -17.12 8.29
N PHE A 90 -1.40 -16.87 7.75
CA PHE A 90 -0.20 -17.65 8.02
C PHE A 90 1.05 -16.74 8.02
N THR A 91 2.14 -17.22 8.59
CA THR A 91 3.42 -16.50 8.61
C THR A 91 4.36 -17.12 7.58
N ILE A 92 5.09 -16.28 6.85
CA ILE A 92 6.15 -16.69 5.91
C ILE A 92 7.45 -16.00 6.25
N SER A 93 8.57 -16.64 5.94
CA SER A 93 9.89 -16.05 6.03
C SER A 93 10.16 -15.06 4.88
N GLN A 94 11.14 -14.19 5.08
CA GLN A 94 11.70 -13.32 4.03
C GLN A 94 12.10 -14.11 2.77
N ALA A 95 12.69 -15.30 2.94
CA ALA A 95 13.14 -16.13 1.82
C ALA A 95 11.95 -16.67 1.01
N GLU A 96 10.87 -17.08 1.68
CA GLU A 96 9.64 -17.52 1.01
C GLU A 96 8.95 -16.35 0.31
N LEU A 97 8.90 -15.17 0.94
CA LEU A 97 8.38 -13.96 0.30
C LEU A 97 9.23 -13.57 -0.91
N LEU A 98 10.56 -13.74 -0.88
CA LEU A 98 11.41 -13.48 -2.04
C LEU A 98 11.06 -14.37 -3.23
N VAL A 99 10.83 -15.67 -2.98
CA VAL A 99 10.42 -16.61 -4.03
C VAL A 99 9.07 -16.18 -4.61
N ALA A 100 8.11 -15.78 -3.77
CA ALA A 100 6.82 -15.28 -4.22
C ALA A 100 6.96 -13.97 -5.02
N MET A 101 7.71 -12.98 -4.51
CA MET A 101 7.91 -11.69 -5.17
C MET A 101 8.57 -11.83 -6.54
N ASN A 102 9.55 -12.74 -6.69
CA ASN A 102 10.13 -13.01 -8.02
C ASN A 102 9.09 -13.53 -9.02
N GLN A 103 8.21 -14.43 -8.61
CA GLN A 103 7.13 -14.93 -9.47
C GLN A 103 6.11 -13.83 -9.78
N PHE A 104 5.77 -13.01 -8.78
CA PHE A 104 4.87 -11.88 -8.93
C PHE A 104 5.39 -10.88 -9.98
N VAL A 105 6.65 -10.45 -9.87
CA VAL A 105 7.22 -9.43 -10.78
C VAL A 105 7.46 -9.99 -12.18
N ASP A 106 7.72 -11.29 -12.31
CA ASP A 106 7.79 -11.94 -13.62
C ASP A 106 6.44 -11.91 -14.36
N LEU A 107 5.35 -12.04 -13.60
CA LEU A 107 3.99 -12.02 -14.13
C LEU A 107 3.48 -10.60 -14.43
N HIS A 108 3.71 -9.66 -13.51
CA HIS A 108 3.03 -8.36 -13.45
C HIS A 108 3.90 -7.13 -13.70
N CYS A 109 5.20 -7.30 -13.95
CA CYS A 109 6.13 -6.17 -14.16
C CYS A 109 6.98 -6.31 -15.43
N LYS A 110 6.44 -6.87 -16.51
CA LYS A 110 7.16 -7.20 -17.76
C LYS A 110 7.78 -6.01 -18.46
N ASN A 111 7.31 -4.79 -18.19
CA ASN A 111 7.91 -3.57 -18.72
C ASN A 111 9.25 -3.19 -18.06
N MET A 112 9.62 -3.82 -16.94
CA MET A 112 10.93 -3.65 -16.31
C MET A 112 11.93 -4.71 -16.79
N SER A 113 13.22 -4.36 -16.82
CA SER A 113 14.27 -5.34 -17.11
C SER A 113 14.33 -6.42 -16.02
N VAL A 114 14.69 -7.65 -16.40
CA VAL A 114 14.82 -8.78 -15.46
C VAL A 114 15.74 -8.46 -14.29
N GLU A 115 16.86 -7.79 -14.56
CA GLU A 115 17.81 -7.33 -13.54
C GLU A 115 17.15 -6.38 -12.53
N THR A 116 16.42 -5.38 -13.02
CA THR A 116 15.70 -4.43 -12.16
C THR A 116 14.65 -5.12 -11.31
N ARG A 117 13.87 -6.03 -11.91
CA ARG A 117 12.84 -6.80 -11.19
C ARG A 117 13.43 -7.64 -10.07
N THR A 118 14.50 -8.37 -10.37
CA THR A 118 15.17 -9.26 -9.42
C THR A 118 15.76 -8.46 -8.25
N ARG A 119 16.44 -7.34 -8.56
CA ARG A 119 17.01 -6.46 -7.52
C ARG A 119 15.93 -5.86 -6.63
N LEU A 120 14.87 -5.27 -7.22
CA LEU A 120 13.78 -4.67 -6.46
C LEU A 120 13.02 -5.71 -5.64
N ALA A 121 12.84 -6.94 -6.16
CA ALA A 121 12.20 -8.02 -5.41
C ALA A 121 13.05 -8.42 -4.19
N ALA A 122 14.37 -8.51 -4.36
CA ALA A 122 15.29 -8.76 -3.24
C ALA A 122 15.27 -7.63 -2.20
N GLU A 123 15.24 -6.38 -2.63
CA GLU A 123 15.17 -5.22 -1.72
C GLU A 123 13.82 -5.16 -0.99
N ALA A 124 12.70 -5.34 -1.69
CA ALA A 124 11.34 -5.21 -1.14
C ALA A 124 11.05 -6.14 0.04
N VAL A 125 11.70 -7.31 0.09
CA VAL A 125 11.52 -8.29 1.17
C VAL A 125 12.45 -8.05 2.37
N MET A 126 13.35 -7.06 2.31
CA MET A 126 14.27 -6.76 3.41
C MET A 126 13.64 -5.98 4.56
N ALA A 127 12.33 -5.71 4.51
CA ALA A 127 11.67 -4.94 5.55
C ALA A 127 11.70 -5.69 6.90
N GLN A 128 11.51 -7.01 6.90
CA GLN A 128 11.52 -7.83 8.11
C GLN A 128 11.87 -9.29 7.79
N GLU A 129 12.18 -10.08 8.83
CA GLU A 129 12.57 -11.48 8.69
C GLU A 129 11.37 -12.41 8.48
N GLU A 130 10.23 -12.08 9.10
CA GLU A 130 8.98 -12.83 9.02
C GLU A 130 7.82 -11.90 8.69
N TYR A 131 6.87 -12.38 7.88
CA TYR A 131 5.71 -11.66 7.43
C TYR A 131 4.45 -12.43 7.78
N THR A 132 3.54 -11.81 8.53
CA THR A 132 2.16 -12.29 8.62
C THR A 132 1.49 -12.00 7.28
N LEU A 133 0.77 -12.98 6.75
CA LEU A 133 0.07 -12.89 5.49
C LEU A 133 -1.38 -13.29 5.68
N ALA A 134 -2.29 -12.35 5.42
CA ALA A 134 -3.72 -12.58 5.32
C ALA A 134 -4.08 -12.79 3.84
N LEU A 135 -4.64 -13.96 3.53
CA LEU A 135 -4.98 -14.37 2.17
C LEU A 135 -6.47 -14.33 1.95
N CYS A 136 -6.82 -13.86 0.75
CA CYS A 136 -8.17 -13.62 0.29
C CYS A 136 -8.35 -14.20 -1.09
N THR A 137 -9.26 -15.16 -1.22
CA THR A 137 -9.65 -15.76 -2.49
C THR A 137 -11.06 -15.36 -2.85
N ASP A 138 -11.47 -15.66 -4.08
CA ASP A 138 -12.85 -15.43 -4.56
C ASP A 138 -13.84 -16.49 -4.03
N GLY A 139 -13.44 -17.32 -3.06
CA GLY A 139 -14.24 -18.40 -2.48
C GLY A 139 -14.51 -19.58 -3.42
N SER A 140 -14.01 -19.55 -4.66
CA SER A 140 -14.23 -20.61 -5.66
C SER A 140 -13.16 -21.71 -5.63
N GLN A 141 -12.05 -21.47 -4.93
CA GLN A 141 -10.88 -22.35 -4.95
C GLN A 141 -10.57 -22.92 -3.57
N GLU A 142 -10.39 -24.24 -3.51
CA GLU A 142 -9.92 -24.90 -2.31
C GLU A 142 -8.44 -24.55 -2.08
N LEU A 143 -8.14 -23.85 -0.98
CA LEU A 143 -6.79 -23.48 -0.61
C LEU A 143 -5.98 -24.73 -0.25
N SER A 144 -4.99 -25.07 -1.09
CA SER A 144 -4.09 -26.20 -0.86
C SER A 144 -2.64 -25.72 -0.76
N PHE A 145 -2.06 -25.88 0.42
CA PHE A 145 -0.64 -25.60 0.68
C PHE A 145 0.29 -26.78 0.32
N LYS A 146 -0.24 -27.85 -0.27
CA LYS A 146 0.54 -29.07 -0.59
C LYS A 146 1.68 -28.79 -1.59
N ASN A 147 1.54 -27.76 -2.41
CA ASN A 147 2.49 -27.38 -3.44
C ASN A 147 3.22 -26.05 -3.13
N GLY A 148 3.23 -25.63 -1.86
CA GLY A 148 3.83 -24.37 -1.43
C GLY A 148 2.80 -23.26 -1.21
N LEU A 149 3.27 -22.01 -1.26
CA LEU A 149 2.42 -20.84 -1.03
C LEU A 149 1.38 -20.66 -2.15
N PRO A 150 0.13 -20.30 -1.82
CA PRO A 150 -0.92 -20.05 -2.82
C PRO A 150 -0.70 -18.71 -3.52
N LEU A 151 -0.09 -18.73 -4.71
CA LEU A 151 0.26 -17.54 -5.50
C LEU A 151 -0.93 -16.98 -6.29
N GLN A 152 -2.03 -16.74 -5.60
CA GLN A 152 -3.31 -16.29 -6.16
C GLN A 152 -4.08 -15.42 -5.16
N GLY A 153 -5.11 -14.73 -5.67
CA GLY A 153 -5.99 -13.91 -4.85
C GLY A 153 -5.32 -12.61 -4.40
N VAL A 154 -5.71 -12.12 -3.23
CA VAL A 154 -5.14 -10.92 -2.62
C VAL A 154 -4.35 -11.32 -1.38
N TRP A 155 -3.07 -10.98 -1.38
CA TRP A 155 -2.20 -11.11 -0.22
C TRP A 155 -2.14 -9.76 0.49
N VAL A 156 -2.42 -9.77 1.78
CA VAL A 156 -2.25 -8.62 2.67
C VAL A 156 -1.16 -8.96 3.67
N MET A 157 -0.12 -8.14 3.70
CA MET A 157 0.91 -8.17 4.75
C MET A 157 0.66 -6.99 5.69
N PRO A 158 -0.02 -7.20 6.82
CA PRO A 158 -0.35 -6.11 7.72
C PRO A 158 0.87 -5.70 8.56
N TYR A 159 0.88 -4.44 8.99
CA TYR A 159 1.89 -3.91 9.92
C TYR A 159 3.35 -4.13 9.49
N VAL A 160 3.66 -4.03 8.19
CA VAL A 160 5.05 -4.07 7.72
C VAL A 160 5.81 -2.92 8.40
N LEU A 161 6.82 -3.29 9.20
CA LEU A 161 7.58 -2.38 10.06
C LEU A 161 6.71 -1.52 11.02
N GLY A 162 5.50 -1.96 11.34
CA GLY A 162 4.53 -1.18 12.12
C GLY A 162 4.06 0.11 11.44
N ARG A 163 4.32 0.28 10.14
CA ARG A 163 4.12 1.56 9.42
C ARG A 163 3.03 1.50 8.36
N ARG A 164 2.94 0.38 7.64
CA ARG A 164 1.97 0.23 6.54
C ARG A 164 1.53 -1.20 6.36
N ASP A 165 0.38 -1.38 5.75
CA ASP A 165 0.01 -2.66 5.18
C ASP A 165 0.46 -2.67 3.71
N VAL A 166 0.88 -3.82 3.22
CA VAL A 166 1.25 -4.03 1.81
C VAL A 166 0.28 -5.03 1.22
N VAL A 167 -0.32 -4.67 0.09
CA VAL A 167 -1.29 -5.50 -0.62
C VAL A 167 -0.74 -5.90 -1.99
N LEU A 168 -0.76 -7.20 -2.27
CA LEU A 168 -0.43 -7.78 -3.57
C LEU A 168 -1.67 -8.44 -4.16
N VAL A 169 -2.03 -8.06 -5.38
CA VAL A 169 -3.15 -8.65 -6.13
C VAL A 169 -2.57 -9.52 -7.25
N TRP A 170 -2.63 -10.83 -7.05
CA TRP A 170 -2.06 -11.84 -7.97
C TRP A 170 -2.81 -11.96 -9.30
#